data_AF-A0A2V8RLG6-F1
#
_entry.id   AF-A0A2V8RLG6-F1
#
_cell.length_a   1.000
_cell.length_b   1.000
_cell.length_c   1.000
_cell.angle_alpha   90.00
_cell.angle_beta   90.00
_cell.angle_gamma   90.00
#
_symmetry.space_group_name_H-M   'P 1'
#
loop_
_entity.id
_entity.type
_entity.pdbx_description
1 polymer ?
#
loop_
_entity_poly.entity_id
_entity_poly.type
_entity_poly.pdbx_seq_one_letter_code
_entity_poly.pdbx_strand_id
1 'polypeptide(L)'
;MNTETLREQLEQLHGELSQTETVDARQRELLKTLEDDIQELLGREQNQPHHYRGLGERLSEAVAQLEASHPQVTLLMRRAIDSLAYLGI
;
A
#
# COMPACT_ATOMS: atom_id res chain seq x y z
N MET A 1 8.72 6.75 -14.58
CA MET A 1 8.14 7.10 -13.25
C MET A 1 9.29 7.35 -12.29
N ASN A 2 9.17 8.36 -11.44
CA ASN A 2 10.14 8.65 -10.39
C ASN A 2 9.65 8.12 -9.03
N THR A 3 10.57 7.95 -8.09
CA THR A 3 10.27 7.58 -6.69
C THR A 3 9.33 8.59 -6.02
N GLU A 4 9.33 9.84 -6.45
CA GLU A 4 8.39 10.89 -6.00
C GLU A 4 6.94 10.54 -6.36
N THR A 5 6.67 10.06 -7.58
CA THR A 5 5.31 9.67 -7.98
C THR A 5 4.81 8.48 -7.16
N LEU A 6 5.68 7.50 -6.90
CA LEU A 6 5.36 6.38 -6.02
C LEU A 6 5.02 6.90 -4.61
N ARG A 7 5.83 7.82 -4.09
CA ARG A 7 5.61 8.44 -2.78
C ARG A 7 4.24 9.10 -2.71
N GLU A 8 3.86 9.91 -3.70
CA GLU A 8 2.55 10.54 -3.77
C GLU A 8 1.41 9.50 -3.81
N GLN A 9 1.57 8.42 -4.57
CA GLN A 9 0.56 7.35 -4.63
C GLN A 9 0.42 6.61 -3.31
N LEU A 10 1.54 6.39 -2.60
CA LEU A 10 1.54 5.77 -1.27
C LEU A 10 0.90 6.70 -0.22
N GLU A 11 1.14 8.01 -0.29
CA GLU A 11 0.48 8.99 0.57
C GLU A 11 -1.04 9.05 0.31
N GLN A 12 -1.45 9.04 -0.97
CA GLN A 12 -2.87 8.94 -1.33
C GLN A 12 -3.51 7.65 -0.82
N LEU A 13 -2.82 6.52 -1.01
CA LEU A 13 -3.29 5.24 -0.50
C LEU A 13 -3.42 5.29 1.03
N HIS A 14 -2.42 5.79 1.75
CA HIS A 14 -2.46 5.91 3.20
C HIS A 14 -3.65 6.73 3.69
N GLY A 15 -3.94 7.87 3.06
CA GLY A 15 -5.11 8.69 3.38
C GLY A 15 -6.41 7.91 3.21
N GLU A 16 -6.55 7.18 2.11
CA GLU A 16 -7.74 6.37 1.83
C GLU A 16 -7.87 5.18 2.78
N LEU A 17 -6.76 4.53 3.15
CA LEU A 17 -6.77 3.45 4.17
C LEU A 17 -7.24 3.99 5.52
N SER A 18 -6.78 5.16 5.93
CA SER A 18 -7.20 5.79 7.19
C SER A 18 -8.67 6.21 7.17
N GLN A 19 -9.25 6.50 6.00
CA GLN A 19 -10.68 6.78 5.84
C GLN A 19 -11.53 5.51 5.71
N THR A 20 -10.89 4.35 5.46
CA THR A 20 -11.57 3.08 5.24
C THR A 20 -11.96 2.45 6.58
N GLU A 21 -13.22 2.58 6.97
CA GLU A 21 -13.76 1.83 8.10
C GLU A 21 -14.03 0.38 7.69
N THR A 22 -13.29 -0.56 8.30
CA THR A 22 -13.53 -2.01 8.16
C THR A 22 -14.22 -2.56 9.39
N VAL A 23 -15.18 -3.46 9.16
CA VAL A 23 -15.92 -4.14 10.25
C VAL A 23 -15.24 -5.45 10.67
N ASP A 24 -14.33 -5.96 9.86
CA ASP A 24 -13.61 -7.21 10.12
C ASP A 24 -12.26 -6.96 10.79
N ALA A 25 -12.02 -7.65 11.91
CA ALA A 25 -10.80 -7.47 12.71
C ALA A 25 -9.52 -7.81 11.92
N ARG A 26 -9.57 -8.82 11.05
CA ARG A 26 -8.43 -9.20 10.20
C ARG A 26 -8.14 -8.13 9.17
N GLN A 27 -9.17 -7.60 8.51
CA GLN A 27 -9.00 -6.48 7.57
C GLN A 27 -8.40 -5.26 8.28
N ARG A 28 -8.84 -4.96 9.51
CA ARG A 28 -8.33 -3.84 10.30
C ARG A 28 -6.85 -3.99 10.69
N GLU A 29 -6.43 -5.18 11.12
CA GLU A 29 -5.02 -5.44 11.41
C GLU A 29 -4.15 -5.33 10.15
N LEU A 30 -4.67 -5.82 9.03
CA LEU A 30 -3.97 -5.80 7.75
C LEU A 30 -3.80 -4.37 7.21
N LEU A 31 -4.86 -3.55 7.27
CA LEU A 31 -4.80 -2.13 6.95
C LEU A 31 -3.78 -1.40 7.83
N LYS A 32 -3.85 -1.60 9.15
CA LYS A 32 -2.94 -0.96 10.09
C LYS A 32 -1.47 -1.32 9.81
N THR A 33 -1.21 -2.58 9.48
CA THR A 33 0.14 -3.05 9.13
C THR A 33 0.62 -2.40 7.84
N LEU A 34 -0.26 -2.24 6.86
CA LEU A 34 0.02 -1.55 5.61
C LEU A 34 0.32 -0.07 5.81
N GLU A 35 -0.47 0.61 6.64
CA GLU A 35 -0.25 2.01 6.98
C GLU A 35 1.12 2.22 7.64
N ASP A 36 1.51 1.34 8.56
CA ASP A 36 2.82 1.40 9.23
C ASP A 36 3.98 1.17 8.25
N ASP A 37 3.85 0.19 7.37
CA ASP A 37 4.86 -0.14 6.37
C ASP A 37 5.05 0.98 5.33
N ILE A 38 3.94 1.57 4.89
CA ILE A 38 3.94 2.75 4.00
C ILE A 38 4.60 3.92 4.71
N GLN A 39 4.23 4.21 5.95
CA GLN A 39 4.82 5.31 6.72
C GLN A 39 6.33 5.11 6.93
N GLU A 40 6.76 3.89 7.20
CA GLU A 40 8.18 3.55 7.31
C GLU A 40 8.92 3.83 6.00
N LEU A 41 8.35 3.42 4.87
CA LEU A 41 8.92 3.68 3.55
C LEU A 41 8.95 5.18 3.22
N LEU A 42 7.90 5.94 3.55
CA LEU A 42 7.86 7.38 3.33
C LEU A 42 8.87 8.16 4.21
N GLY A 43 9.18 7.63 5.40
CA GLY A 43 10.08 8.26 6.37
C GLY A 43 11.57 7.98 6.15
N ARG A 44 11.93 6.96 5.35
CA ARG A 44 13.32 6.57 5.09
C ARG A 44 13.82 7.14 3.76
N GLU A 45 14.90 7.94 3.80
CA GLU A 45 15.58 8.46 2.59
C GLU A 45 16.27 7.36 1.76
N GLN A 46 16.64 6.23 2.37
CA GLN A 46 17.28 5.10 1.69
C GLN A 46 16.53 3.80 1.95
N ASN A 47 15.46 3.58 1.20
CA ASN A 47 14.77 2.29 1.22
C ASN A 47 15.50 1.25 0.39
N GLN A 48 15.66 0.07 0.97
CA GLN A 48 16.20 -1.08 0.25
C GLN A 48 15.11 -1.70 -0.64
N PRO A 49 15.47 -2.27 -1.80
CA PRO A 49 14.53 -2.96 -2.70
C PRO A 49 13.68 -4.02 -2.00
N HIS A 50 14.26 -4.69 -1.00
CA HIS A 50 13.59 -5.73 -0.21
C HIS A 50 12.36 -5.22 0.55
N HIS A 51 12.36 -3.97 1.04
CA HIS A 51 11.22 -3.40 1.75
C HIS A 51 10.04 -3.18 0.78
N TYR A 52 10.33 -2.66 -0.41
CA TYR A 52 9.33 -2.44 -1.45
C TYR A 52 8.70 -3.73 -1.97
N ARG A 53 9.50 -4.80 -2.09
CA ARG A 53 8.98 -6.13 -2.44
C ARG A 53 8.00 -6.64 -1.38
N GLY A 54 8.36 -6.55 -0.11
CA GLY A 54 7.49 -6.96 1.00
C GLY A 54 6.20 -6.14 1.08
N LEU A 55 6.26 -4.84 0.75
CA LEU A 55 5.06 -4.00 0.62
C LEU A 55 4.17 -4.46 -0.54
N GLY A 56 4.75 -4.74 -1.71
CA GLY A 56 3.99 -5.21 -2.88
C GLY A 56 3.22 -6.51 -2.65
N GLU A 57 3.83 -7.46 -1.93
CA GLU A 57 3.17 -8.72 -1.54
C GLU A 57 2.00 -8.46 -0.57
N ARG A 58 2.20 -7.62 0.45
CA ARG A 58 1.14 -7.24 1.41
C ARG A 58 0.00 -6.48 0.76
N LEU A 59 0.31 -5.53 -0.13
CA LEU A 59 -0.70 -4.84 -0.94
C LEU A 59 -1.52 -5.83 -1.76
N SER A 60 -0.89 -6.85 -2.35
CA SER A 60 -1.59 -7.87 -3.14
C SER A 60 -2.52 -8.72 -2.29
N GLU A 61 -2.10 -9.11 -1.09
CA GLU A 61 -2.95 -9.79 -0.12
C GLU A 61 -4.13 -8.91 0.32
N ALA A 62 -3.87 -7.64 0.59
CA ALA A 62 -4.90 -6.66 0.96
C ALA A 62 -5.96 -6.50 -0.13
N VAL A 63 -5.51 -6.40 -1.39
CA VAL A 63 -6.39 -6.35 -2.55
C VAL A 63 -7.32 -7.56 -2.56
N ALA A 64 -6.81 -8.77 -2.35
CA ALA A 64 -7.65 -9.98 -2.34
C ALA A 64 -8.69 -9.96 -1.20
N GLN A 65 -8.34 -9.42 -0.03
CA GLN A 65 -9.23 -9.35 1.14
C GLN A 65 -10.26 -8.21 1.07
N LEU A 66 -9.92 -7.10 0.42
CA LEU A 66 -10.71 -5.88 0.39
C LEU A 66 -11.44 -5.69 -0.94
N GLU A 67 -11.15 -6.45 -2.01
CA GLU A 67 -11.74 -6.24 -3.34
C GLU A 67 -13.27 -6.34 -3.33
N ALA A 68 -13.84 -7.21 -2.50
CA ALA A 68 -15.27 -7.37 -2.36
C ALA A 68 -15.95 -6.22 -1.59
N SER A 69 -15.25 -5.61 -0.63
CA SER A 69 -15.82 -4.63 0.30
C SER A 69 -15.46 -3.18 -0.07
N HIS A 70 -14.25 -2.96 -0.56
CA HIS A 70 -13.65 -1.64 -0.79
C HIS A 70 -12.92 -1.57 -2.15
N PRO A 71 -13.64 -1.65 -3.28
CA PRO A 71 -13.05 -1.68 -4.62
C PRO A 71 -12.27 -0.41 -5.01
N GLN A 72 -12.57 0.73 -4.40
CA GLN A 72 -11.82 1.97 -4.62
C GLN A 72 -10.41 1.89 -4.01
N VAL A 73 -10.32 1.39 -2.79
CA VAL A 73 -9.06 1.23 -2.06
C VAL A 73 -8.15 0.22 -2.78
N THR A 74 -8.72 -0.90 -3.22
CA THR A 74 -7.95 -1.92 -3.95
C THR A 74 -7.43 -1.44 -5.29
N LEU A 75 -8.12 -0.50 -5.95
CA LEU A 75 -7.65 0.13 -7.18
C LEU A 75 -6.38 0.97 -6.94
N LEU A 76 -6.34 1.71 -5.82
CA LEU A 76 -5.15 2.47 -5.41
C LEU A 76 -3.99 1.55 -5.05
N MET A 77 -4.27 0.47 -4.31
CA MET A 77 -3.26 -0.56 -3.99
C MET A 77 -2.65 -1.17 -5.25
N ARG A 78 -3.49 -1.56 -6.23
CA ARG A 78 -3.02 -2.08 -7.53
C ARG A 78 -2.13 -1.09 -8.25
N ARG A 79 -2.50 0.20 -8.23
CA ARG A 79 -1.70 1.26 -8.85
C ARG A 79 -0.34 1.43 -8.17
N ALA A 80 -0.28 1.31 -6.84
CA ALA A 80 0.97 1.32 -6.09
C ALA A 80 1.84 0.10 -6.43
N ILE A 81 1.25 -1.10 -6.48
CA ILE A 81 1.95 -2.34 -6.90
C ILE A 81 2.55 -2.19 -8.31
N ASP A 82 1.77 -1.67 -9.27
CA ASP A 82 2.23 -1.45 -10.64
C ASP A 82 3.41 -0.47 -10.69
N SER A 83 3.40 0.55 -9.82
CA SER A 83 4.47 1.54 -9.72
C SER A 83 5.73 0.96 -9.06
N LEU A 84 5.58 0.09 -8.06
CA LEU A 84 6.69 -0.69 -7.49
C LEU A 84 7.31 -1.61 -8.54
N ALA A 85 6.47 -2.34 -9.29
CA ALA A 85 6.91 -3.23 -10.37
C ALA A 85 7.63 -2.46 -11.49
N TYR A 86 7.13 -1.27 -11.85
CA TYR A 86 7.76 -0.40 -12.85
C TYR A 86 9.17 0.04 -12.43
N LEU A 87 9.39 0.27 -11.13
CA LEU A 87 10.70 0.63 -10.58
C LEU A 87 11.67 -0.57 -10.47
N GLY A 88 11.18 -1.79 -10.75
CA GLY A 88 12.01 -3.00 -10.80
C GLY A 88 12.46 -3.51 -9.43
N ILE A 89 11.68 -3.22 -8.37
CA ILE A 89 11.96 -3.55 -6.97
C ILE A 89 11.01 -4.61 -6.44
#